data_AF-A0A661CB20-F1
#
_entry.id   AF-A0A661CB20-F1
#
_cell.length_a   1.000
_cell.length_b   1.000
_cell.length_c   1.000
_cell.angle_alpha   90.00
_cell.angle_beta   90.00
_cell.angle_gamma   90.00
#
_symmetry.space_group_name_H-M   'P 1'
#
loop_
_entity.id
_entity.type
_entity.pdbx_description
1 polymer ?
#
loop_
_entity_poly.entity_id
_entity_poly.type
_entity_poly.pdbx_seq_one_letter_code
_entity_poly.pdbx_strand_id
1 'polypeptide(L)'
;MSNKEVSHPYFDYMRDSGLILLKKKGIVIKNTLLETAEKVFKAELIELPVLMSRNVLDYVNSSYVRESIFCDTKKKKYLLCGDPTDSILFHFLPQMKVNQSFVTCSHVFRNISPIKKEFRLSEFQMFTVVRLIDRRKTTPKEAITQFIDELKRWADQFDCLVHFTKNSTSEKTPVDYNVLLEKDGRRANLGHLTLQNLGYIHDNYRKRQLVAFGLGLEGLLNFLYQK
;
A
#
# COMPACT_ATOMS: atom_id res chain seq x y z
N MET A 1 14.17 36.80 8.40
CA MET A 1 14.79 35.47 8.64
C MET A 1 14.58 34.64 7.38
N SER A 2 15.65 34.34 6.64
CA SER A 2 15.55 33.57 5.39
C SER A 2 15.15 32.14 5.70
N ASN A 3 13.97 31.70 5.22
CA ASN A 3 13.59 30.29 5.20
C ASN A 3 14.58 29.54 4.30
N LYS A 4 15.70 29.07 4.86
CA LYS A 4 16.58 28.12 4.17
C LYS A 4 15.72 26.90 3.85
N GLU A 5 15.42 26.70 2.58
CA GLU A 5 14.82 25.46 2.11
C GLU A 5 15.74 24.31 2.50
N VAL A 6 15.28 23.48 3.44
CA VAL A 6 15.95 22.23 3.76
C VAL A 6 15.77 21.34 2.54
N SER A 7 16.79 21.25 1.69
CA SER A 7 16.77 20.38 0.53
C SER A 7 16.70 18.93 1.00
N HIS A 8 15.63 18.21 0.66
CA HIS A 8 15.54 16.79 0.99
C HIS A 8 16.37 15.97 -0.01
N PRO A 9 17.21 15.01 0.45
CA PRO A 9 18.12 14.27 -0.44
C PRO A 9 17.41 13.29 -1.39
N TYR A 10 16.16 12.92 -1.10
CA TYR A 10 15.42 11.90 -1.86
C TYR A 10 14.26 12.44 -2.68
N PHE A 11 13.80 13.65 -2.39
CA PHE A 11 12.69 14.23 -3.13
C PHE A 11 12.75 15.75 -3.21
N ASP A 12 12.07 16.29 -4.22
CA ASP A 12 11.73 17.69 -4.32
C ASP A 12 10.25 17.86 -3.97
N TYR A 13 9.96 18.75 -3.01
CA TYR A 13 8.60 19.11 -2.65
C TYR A 13 8.17 20.31 -3.49
N MET A 14 7.26 20.10 -4.43
CA MET A 14 6.69 21.19 -5.21
C MET A 14 5.59 21.87 -4.39
N ARG A 15 5.96 22.95 -3.69
CA ARG A 15 5.11 23.61 -2.70
C ARG A 15 3.73 24.01 -3.20
N ASP A 16 3.64 24.45 -4.46
CA ASP A 16 2.41 25.01 -5.02
C ASP A 16 1.42 23.94 -5.48
N SER A 17 1.90 22.73 -5.75
CA SER A 17 1.08 21.61 -6.22
C SER A 17 0.91 20.50 -5.17
N GLY A 18 1.68 20.55 -4.07
CA GLY A 18 1.70 19.50 -3.06
C GLY A 18 2.36 18.20 -3.53
N LEU A 19 3.01 18.22 -4.70
CA LEU A 19 3.62 17.06 -5.36
C LEU A 19 5.00 16.75 -4.79
N ILE A 20 5.32 15.45 -4.72
CA ILE A 20 6.64 14.95 -4.33
C ILE A 20 7.27 14.26 -5.54
N LEU A 21 8.41 14.79 -6.00
CA LEU A 21 9.17 14.19 -7.08
C LEU A 21 10.36 13.43 -6.50
N LEU A 22 10.50 12.15 -6.83
CA LEU A 22 11.67 11.37 -6.43
C LEU A 22 12.92 11.82 -7.18
N LYS A 23 13.98 12.10 -6.42
CA LYS A 23 15.34 12.27 -6.95
C LYS A 23 15.93 10.91 -7.32
N LYS A 24 17.02 10.92 -8.08
CA LYS A 24 17.78 9.72 -8.47
C LYS A 24 18.03 8.76 -7.29
N LYS A 25 18.40 9.28 -6.11
CA LYS A 25 18.60 8.46 -4.90
C LYS A 25 17.30 7.81 -4.40
N GLY A 26 16.19 8.54 -4.42
CA GLY A 26 14.88 8.00 -4.05
C GLY A 26 14.41 6.91 -5.00
N ILE A 27 14.67 7.05 -6.31
CA ILE A 27 14.39 6.02 -7.32
C ILE A 27 15.18 4.74 -7.06
N VAL A 28 16.47 4.85 -6.74
CA VAL A 28 17.32 3.68 -6.42
C VAL A 28 16.74 2.91 -5.23
N ILE A 29 16.40 3.61 -4.14
CA ILE A 29 15.82 2.97 -2.96
C ILE A 29 14.46 2.34 -3.28
N LYS A 30 13.59 3.03 -4.02
CA LYS A 30 12.30 2.48 -4.48
C LYS A 30 12.51 1.15 -5.20
N ASN A 31 13.46 1.08 -6.11
CA ASN A 31 13.75 -0.15 -6.86
C ASN A 31 14.30 -1.24 -5.93
N THR A 32 15.19 -0.91 -5.00
CA THR A 32 15.67 -1.87 -3.99
C THR A 32 14.53 -2.42 -3.11
N LEU A 33 13.57 -1.58 -2.72
CA LEU A 33 12.39 -1.99 -1.95
C LEU A 33 11.54 -3.01 -2.72
N LEU A 34 11.31 -2.76 -4.02
CA LEU A 34 10.56 -3.64 -4.91
C LEU A 34 11.30 -4.98 -5.14
N GLU A 35 12.57 -4.93 -5.54
CA GLU A 35 13.38 -6.13 -5.81
C GLU A 35 13.51 -7.04 -4.58
N THR A 36 13.64 -6.44 -3.40
CA THR A 36 13.69 -7.17 -2.13
C THR A 36 12.35 -7.82 -1.84
N ALA A 37 11.25 -7.12 -2.10
CA ALA A 37 9.91 -7.64 -1.89
C ALA A 37 9.57 -8.80 -2.84
N GLU A 38 9.94 -8.72 -4.12
CA GLU A 38 9.79 -9.82 -5.07
C GLU A 38 10.44 -11.11 -4.53
N LYS A 39 11.64 -11.00 -3.97
CA LYS A 39 12.37 -12.14 -3.39
C LYS A 39 11.73 -12.66 -2.10
N VAL A 40 11.48 -11.77 -1.14
CA VAL A 40 11.00 -12.16 0.21
C VAL A 40 9.57 -12.68 0.17
N PHE A 41 8.68 -12.01 -0.57
CA PHE A 41 7.27 -12.39 -0.67
C PHE A 41 6.98 -13.36 -1.82
N LYS A 42 7.99 -13.70 -2.63
CA LYS A 42 7.85 -14.47 -3.88
C LYS A 42 6.75 -13.85 -4.76
N ALA A 43 6.85 -12.52 -4.92
CA ALA A 43 5.85 -11.70 -5.57
C ALA A 43 6.28 -11.36 -6.98
N GLU A 44 5.29 -11.26 -7.88
CA GLU A 44 5.47 -10.74 -9.23
C GLU A 44 5.27 -9.22 -9.20
N LEU A 45 6.24 -8.47 -9.72
CA LEU A 45 6.11 -7.03 -9.90
C LEU A 45 5.07 -6.72 -10.98
N ILE A 46 4.09 -5.89 -10.64
CA ILE A 46 3.05 -5.44 -11.57
C ILE A 46 2.96 -3.92 -11.61
N GLU A 47 2.59 -3.42 -12.79
CA GLU A 47 2.22 -2.02 -13.00
C GLU A 47 0.70 -1.89 -13.03
N LEU A 48 0.19 -0.85 -12.38
CA LEU A 48 -1.24 -0.60 -12.28
C LEU A 48 -1.63 0.67 -13.04
N PRO A 49 -2.83 0.69 -13.64
CA PRO A 49 -3.33 1.89 -14.26
C PRO A 49 -3.65 2.95 -13.19
N VAL A 50 -3.21 4.18 -13.42
CA VAL A 50 -3.56 5.34 -12.59
C VAL A 50 -5.03 5.73 -12.78
N LEU A 51 -5.54 5.64 -14.01
CA LEU A 51 -6.93 5.94 -14.34
C LEU A 51 -7.76 4.66 -14.40
N MET A 52 -8.76 4.55 -13.54
CA MET A 52 -9.60 3.35 -13.40
C MET A 52 -11.06 3.62 -13.73
N SER A 53 -11.78 2.58 -14.13
CA SER A 53 -13.24 2.65 -14.26
C SER A 53 -13.88 2.91 -12.89
N ARG A 54 -14.91 3.76 -12.83
CA ARG A 54 -15.67 3.95 -11.57
C ARG A 54 -16.23 2.65 -11.00
N ASN A 55 -16.51 1.67 -11.85
CA ASN A 55 -17.04 0.37 -11.44
C ASN A 55 -16.11 -0.40 -10.50
N VAL A 56 -14.82 -0.03 -10.43
CA VAL A 56 -13.87 -0.62 -9.47
C VAL A 56 -14.38 -0.46 -8.04
N LEU A 57 -14.87 0.72 -7.67
CA LEU A 57 -15.31 1.01 -6.30
C LEU A 57 -16.43 0.08 -5.85
N ASP A 58 -17.42 -0.11 -6.72
CA ASP A 58 -18.57 -0.97 -6.46
C ASP A 58 -18.16 -2.44 -6.47
N TYR A 59 -17.29 -2.84 -7.42
CA TYR A 59 -16.83 -4.22 -7.55
C TYR A 59 -16.04 -4.67 -6.32
N VAL A 60 -15.12 -3.85 -5.81
CA VAL A 60 -14.25 -4.21 -4.67
C VAL A 60 -14.83 -3.85 -3.31
N ASN A 61 -15.99 -3.19 -3.28
CA ASN A 61 -16.60 -2.59 -2.09
C ASN A 61 -15.59 -1.70 -1.33
N SER A 62 -14.99 -0.75 -2.07
CA SER A 62 -13.92 0.11 -1.56
C SER A 62 -14.37 0.97 -0.38
N SER A 63 -13.52 1.11 0.64
CA SER A 63 -13.73 2.05 1.75
C SER A 63 -13.37 3.50 1.38
N TYR A 64 -12.68 3.71 0.26
CA TYR A 64 -12.12 5.01 -0.14
C TYR A 64 -13.05 5.83 -1.03
N VAL A 65 -14.31 5.42 -1.21
CA VAL A 65 -15.29 6.10 -2.08
C VAL A 65 -15.37 7.62 -1.81
N ARG A 66 -15.30 8.03 -0.54
CA ARG A 66 -15.36 9.44 -0.13
C ARG A 66 -14.08 10.22 -0.40
N GLU A 67 -12.95 9.52 -0.50
CA GLU A 67 -11.63 10.09 -0.77
C GLU A 67 -11.27 9.99 -2.26
N SER A 68 -12.08 9.34 -3.08
CA SER A 68 -11.83 9.18 -4.52
C SER A 68 -11.90 10.49 -5.28
N ILE A 69 -10.99 10.67 -6.24
CA ILE A 69 -11.00 11.77 -7.21
C ILE A 69 -11.60 11.27 -8.52
N PHE A 70 -12.73 11.85 -8.93
CA PHE A 70 -13.44 11.47 -10.14
C PHE A 70 -12.97 12.29 -11.35
N CYS A 71 -12.76 11.61 -12.47
CA CYS A 71 -12.44 12.22 -13.75
C CYS A 71 -13.58 11.91 -14.72
N ASP A 72 -14.40 12.91 -15.02
CA ASP A 72 -15.50 12.76 -15.98
C ASP A 72 -15.03 13.02 -17.40
N THR A 73 -15.25 12.04 -18.28
CA THR A 73 -15.23 12.25 -19.73
C THR A 73 -16.66 12.18 -20.24
N LYS A 74 -16.98 12.82 -21.37
CA LYS A 74 -18.34 12.93 -21.94
C LYS A 74 -19.12 11.59 -22.10
N LYS A 75 -18.47 10.43 -22.00
CA LYS A 75 -19.11 9.09 -22.17
C LYS A 75 -18.75 8.06 -21.09
N LYS A 76 -17.75 8.31 -20.24
CA LYS A 76 -17.25 7.34 -19.26
C LYS A 76 -16.80 8.04 -17.99
N LYS A 77 -17.19 7.48 -16.85
CA LYS A 77 -16.79 7.95 -15.52
C LYS A 77 -15.56 7.18 -15.07
N TYR A 78 -14.48 7.90 -14.88
CA TYR A 78 -13.23 7.35 -14.39
C TYR A 78 -12.92 7.91 -13.00
N LEU A 79 -11.93 7.33 -12.35
CA LEU A 79 -11.34 7.85 -11.13
C LEU A 79 -9.83 7.65 -11.15
N LEU A 80 -9.12 8.49 -10.41
CA LEU A 80 -7.70 8.27 -10.11
C LEU A 80 -7.57 7.23 -9.01
N CYS A 81 -6.59 6.34 -9.13
CA CYS A 81 -6.35 5.25 -8.18
C CYS A 81 -6.15 5.77 -6.75
N GLY A 82 -7.08 5.41 -5.84
CA GLY A 82 -7.03 5.80 -4.41
C GLY A 82 -6.38 4.75 -3.50
N ASP A 83 -6.32 3.49 -3.93
CA ASP A 83 -5.62 2.39 -3.27
C ASP A 83 -5.20 1.35 -4.33
N PRO A 84 -3.91 0.96 -4.41
CA PRO A 84 -3.45 -0.06 -5.36
C PRO A 84 -4.15 -1.41 -5.17
N THR A 85 -4.56 -1.75 -3.94
CA THR A 85 -5.25 -3.01 -3.63
C THR A 85 -6.55 -3.15 -4.41
N ASP A 86 -7.33 -2.06 -4.52
CA ASP A 86 -8.58 -2.02 -5.28
C ASP A 86 -8.33 -2.29 -6.77
N SER A 87 -7.28 -1.69 -7.31
CA SER A 87 -6.87 -1.90 -8.70
C SER A 87 -6.47 -3.35 -8.96
N ILE A 88 -5.69 -3.94 -8.05
CA ILE A 88 -5.25 -5.34 -8.16
C ILE A 88 -6.45 -6.28 -8.10
N LEU A 89 -7.37 -6.06 -7.16
CA LEU A 89 -8.57 -6.86 -7.01
C LEU A 89 -9.48 -6.76 -8.25
N PHE A 90 -9.60 -5.58 -8.85
CA PHE A 90 -10.42 -5.41 -10.04
C PHE A 90 -9.79 -6.05 -11.29
N HIS A 91 -8.50 -5.83 -11.52
CA HIS A 91 -7.84 -6.21 -12.77
C HIS A 91 -7.25 -7.63 -12.76
N PHE A 92 -6.88 -8.15 -11.59
CA PHE A 92 -6.11 -9.40 -11.51
C PHE A 92 -6.82 -10.52 -10.75
N LEU A 93 -7.72 -10.22 -9.81
CA LEU A 93 -8.41 -11.26 -9.03
C LEU A 93 -9.02 -12.39 -9.88
N PRO A 94 -9.63 -12.12 -11.06
CA PRO A 94 -10.16 -13.18 -11.91
C PRO A 94 -9.10 -14.21 -12.37
N GLN A 95 -7.87 -13.77 -12.65
CA GLN A 95 -6.78 -14.65 -13.07
C GLN A 95 -5.80 -15.06 -11.96
N MET A 96 -5.86 -14.44 -10.78
CA MET A 96 -4.96 -14.76 -9.67
C MET A 96 -5.09 -16.22 -9.21
N LYS A 97 -3.95 -16.89 -9.13
CA LYS A 97 -3.82 -18.23 -8.56
C LYS A 97 -3.70 -18.15 -7.03
N VAL A 98 -4.15 -19.21 -6.34
CA VAL A 98 -3.94 -19.34 -4.90
C VAL A 98 -2.44 -19.31 -4.60
N ASN A 99 -2.07 -18.59 -3.55
CA ASN A 99 -0.70 -18.28 -3.09
C ASN A 99 0.13 -17.44 -4.07
N GLN A 100 -0.49 -16.90 -5.13
CA GLN A 100 0.16 -15.88 -5.95
C GLN A 100 0.23 -14.57 -5.17
N SER A 101 1.40 -13.95 -5.21
CA SER A 101 1.64 -12.64 -4.61
C SER A 101 1.99 -11.64 -5.70
N PHE A 102 1.53 -10.40 -5.55
CA PHE A 102 1.93 -9.28 -6.37
C PHE A 102 2.57 -8.21 -5.53
N VAL A 103 3.51 -7.49 -6.12
CA VAL A 103 4.11 -6.28 -5.55
C VAL A 103 4.03 -5.14 -6.56
N THR A 104 3.83 -3.92 -6.07
CA THR A 104 3.81 -2.73 -6.90
C THR A 104 4.24 -1.50 -6.11
N CYS A 105 4.66 -0.46 -6.82
CA CYS A 105 4.73 0.89 -6.29
C CYS A 105 3.97 1.81 -7.24
N SER A 106 2.75 2.19 -6.83
CA SER A 106 1.80 2.88 -7.70
C SER A 106 1.48 4.27 -7.19
N HIS A 107 1.19 5.20 -8.10
CA HIS A 107 0.70 6.52 -7.73
C HIS A 107 -0.72 6.44 -7.18
N VAL A 108 -0.94 7.12 -6.07
CA VAL A 108 -2.19 7.16 -5.33
C VAL A 108 -2.64 8.60 -5.19
N PHE A 109 -3.94 8.81 -5.40
CA PHE A 109 -4.59 10.11 -5.40
C PHE A 109 -5.80 10.07 -4.48
N ARG A 110 -5.83 10.95 -3.48
CA ARG A 110 -6.90 11.05 -2.49
C ARG A 110 -7.33 12.50 -2.32
N ASN A 111 -8.63 12.73 -2.34
CA ASN A 111 -9.25 14.02 -2.06
C ASN A 111 -9.30 14.27 -0.55
N ILE A 112 -8.14 14.53 0.03
CA ILE A 112 -7.96 14.80 1.46
C ILE A 112 -7.16 16.08 1.65
N SER A 113 -7.47 16.83 2.72
CA SER A 113 -6.66 17.97 3.12
C SER A 113 -5.28 17.49 3.57
N PRO A 114 -4.18 17.94 2.95
CA PRO A 114 -2.85 17.43 3.27
C PRO A 114 -2.40 17.90 4.66
N ILE A 115 -1.83 16.98 5.46
CA ILE A 115 -1.24 17.28 6.77
C ILE A 115 0.26 16.98 6.68
N LYS A 116 1.06 18.04 6.46
CA LYS A 116 2.52 17.93 6.20
C LYS A 116 3.31 17.24 7.30
N LYS A 117 2.92 17.44 8.58
CA LYS A 117 3.63 16.84 9.73
C LYS A 117 3.47 15.32 9.80
N GLU A 118 2.44 14.78 9.17
CA GLU A 118 2.07 13.35 9.22
C GLU A 118 2.30 12.66 7.87
N PHE A 119 2.89 13.36 6.88
CA PHE A 119 3.01 12.86 5.50
C PHE A 119 1.68 12.38 4.91
N ARG A 120 0.56 12.96 5.35
CA ARG A 120 -0.75 12.75 4.74
C ARG A 120 -0.84 13.64 3.50
N LEU A 121 -0.65 13.04 2.34
CA LEU A 121 -0.57 13.71 1.04
C LEU A 121 -1.80 13.36 0.20
N SER A 122 -2.28 14.32 -0.58
CA SER A 122 -3.34 14.09 -1.57
C SER A 122 -2.84 13.32 -2.79
N GLU A 123 -1.53 13.36 -3.04
CA GLU A 123 -0.85 12.59 -4.07
C GLU A 123 0.45 12.03 -3.50
N PHE A 124 0.66 10.73 -3.66
CA PHE A 124 1.85 10.03 -3.17
C PHE A 124 2.04 8.69 -3.89
N GLN A 125 3.19 8.05 -3.73
CA GLN A 125 3.42 6.70 -4.20
C GLN A 125 3.21 5.71 -3.06
N MET A 126 2.49 4.62 -3.33
CA MET A 126 2.23 3.58 -2.33
C MET A 126 2.91 2.30 -2.77
N PHE A 127 3.77 1.78 -1.90
CA PHE A 127 4.30 0.43 -2.01
C PHE A 127 3.24 -0.53 -1.48
N THR A 128 2.89 -1.54 -2.29
CA THR A 128 1.83 -2.49 -1.94
C THR A 128 2.28 -3.91 -2.29
N VAL A 129 2.06 -4.83 -1.36
CA VAL A 129 2.21 -6.27 -1.56
C VAL A 129 0.87 -6.93 -1.24
N VAL A 130 0.37 -7.75 -2.14
CA VAL A 130 -0.84 -8.54 -1.90
C VAL A 130 -0.60 -10.02 -2.14
N ARG A 131 -1.32 -10.88 -1.43
CA ARG A 131 -1.31 -12.33 -1.63
C ARG A 131 -2.72 -12.90 -1.54
N LEU A 132 -3.05 -13.74 -2.52
CA LEU A 132 -4.30 -14.50 -2.51
C LEU A 132 -4.11 -15.82 -1.76
N ILE A 133 -4.98 -16.12 -0.81
CA ILE A 133 -4.90 -17.30 0.07
C ILE A 133 -6.16 -18.17 -0.10
N ASP A 134 -6.02 -19.50 0.01
CA ASP A 134 -7.15 -20.43 0.08
C ASP A 134 -7.57 -20.67 1.54
N ARG A 135 -8.76 -20.20 1.88
CA ARG A 135 -9.32 -20.29 3.25
C ARG A 135 -9.57 -21.71 3.72
N ARG A 136 -9.63 -22.68 2.80
CA ARG A 136 -9.83 -24.09 3.15
C ARG A 136 -8.55 -24.74 3.66
N LYS A 137 -7.40 -24.16 3.35
CA LYS A 137 -6.07 -24.72 3.63
C LYS A 137 -5.28 -23.90 4.64
N THR A 138 -5.58 -22.61 4.74
CA THR A 138 -4.84 -21.68 5.61
C THR A 138 -5.85 -20.88 6.41
N THR A 139 -5.73 -20.92 7.73
CA THR A 139 -6.54 -20.10 8.62
C THR A 139 -6.16 -18.62 8.49
N PRO A 140 -7.07 -17.70 8.84
CA PRO A 140 -6.76 -16.27 8.92
C PRO A 140 -5.49 -15.97 9.73
N LYS A 141 -5.33 -16.65 10.87
CA LYS A 141 -4.20 -16.47 11.79
C LYS A 141 -2.89 -16.93 11.16
N GLU A 142 -2.86 -18.11 10.56
CA GLU A 142 -1.66 -18.62 9.87
C GLU A 142 -1.24 -17.72 8.71
N ALA A 143 -2.19 -17.26 7.90
CA ALA A 143 -1.92 -16.37 6.78
C ALA A 143 -1.30 -15.04 7.25
N ILE A 144 -1.85 -14.43 8.30
CA ILE A 144 -1.31 -13.20 8.89
C ILE A 144 0.07 -13.45 9.49
N THR A 145 0.25 -14.51 10.28
CA THR A 145 1.55 -14.82 10.90
C THR A 145 2.65 -15.02 9.86
N GLN A 146 2.39 -15.81 8.81
CA GLN A 146 3.36 -16.02 7.73
C GLN A 146 3.72 -14.72 7.02
N PHE A 147 2.72 -13.89 6.73
CA PHE A 147 2.95 -12.59 6.08
C PHE A 147 3.71 -11.62 6.98
N ILE A 148 3.44 -11.62 8.28
CA ILE A 148 4.19 -10.83 9.28
C ILE A 148 5.66 -11.25 9.32
N ASP A 149 5.96 -12.55 9.31
CA ASP A 149 7.33 -13.04 9.36
C ASP A 149 8.11 -12.70 8.06
N GLU A 150 7.45 -12.71 6.91
CA GLU A 150 8.00 -12.20 5.66
C GLU A 150 8.24 -10.69 5.71
N LEU A 151 7.30 -9.92 6.27
CA LEU A 151 7.44 -8.47 6.37
C LEU A 151 8.56 -8.06 7.32
N LYS A 152 8.78 -8.80 8.41
CA LYS A 152 9.96 -8.66 9.27
C LYS A 152 11.24 -8.91 8.48
N ARG A 153 11.34 -10.04 7.77
CA ARG A 153 12.52 -10.35 6.94
C ARG A 153 12.79 -9.31 5.84
N TRP A 154 11.73 -8.73 5.27
CA TRP A 154 11.85 -7.64 4.30
C TRP A 154 12.38 -6.37 4.98
N ALA A 155 11.84 -5.99 6.14
CA ALA A 155 12.27 -4.80 6.88
C ALA A 155 13.71 -4.94 7.43
N ASP A 156 14.12 -6.15 7.81
CA ASP A 156 15.49 -6.45 8.25
C ASP A 156 16.53 -6.10 7.17
N GLN A 157 16.16 -6.16 5.88
CA GLN A 157 17.06 -5.75 4.77
C GLN A 157 17.37 -4.24 4.76
N PHE A 158 16.64 -3.45 5.55
CA PHE A 158 16.80 -2.00 5.67
C PHE A 158 17.14 -1.59 7.11
N ASP A 159 17.62 -2.54 7.93
CA ASP A 159 17.91 -2.39 9.36
C ASP A 159 16.71 -1.79 10.12
N CYS A 160 15.50 -2.28 9.84
CA CYS A 160 14.28 -1.85 10.49
C CYS A 160 13.60 -3.00 11.22
N LEU A 161 13.08 -2.73 12.41
CA LEU A 161 12.17 -3.62 13.12
C LEU A 161 10.72 -3.27 12.77
N VAL A 162 9.84 -4.26 12.85
CA VAL A 162 8.42 -4.10 12.56
C VAL A 162 7.59 -4.45 13.78
N HIS A 163 6.72 -3.53 14.18
CA HIS A 163 5.72 -3.76 15.22
C HIS A 163 4.32 -3.69 14.62
N PHE A 164 3.43 -4.56 15.09
CA PHE A 164 2.05 -4.62 14.63
C PHE A 164 1.12 -4.25 15.77
N THR A 165 0.22 -3.30 15.53
CA THR A 165 -0.84 -2.95 16.46
C THR A 165 -2.17 -3.27 15.82
N LYS A 166 -2.92 -4.21 16.40
CA LYS A 166 -4.22 -4.63 15.87
C LYS A 166 -5.24 -3.51 16.12
N ASN A 167 -5.97 -3.12 15.07
CA ASN A 167 -6.95 -2.02 15.12
C ASN A 167 -8.31 -2.43 15.69
N SER A 168 -8.59 -3.73 15.80
CA SER A 168 -9.83 -4.24 16.41
C SER A 168 -9.55 -5.41 17.35
N THR A 169 -10.31 -5.49 18.46
CA THR A 169 -10.25 -6.63 19.38
C THR A 169 -10.94 -7.88 18.81
N SER A 170 -11.75 -7.74 17.77
CA SER A 170 -12.48 -8.87 17.18
C SER A 170 -11.59 -9.77 16.31
N GLU A 171 -11.79 -11.08 16.35
CA GLU A 171 -11.15 -12.03 15.44
C GLU A 171 -11.85 -12.13 14.07
N LYS A 172 -12.91 -11.34 13.85
CA LYS A 172 -13.68 -11.36 12.60
C LYS A 172 -12.95 -10.56 11.52
N THR A 173 -12.91 -11.11 10.30
CA THR A 173 -12.38 -10.43 9.12
C THR A 173 -13.32 -9.31 8.64
N PRO A 174 -12.82 -8.15 8.17
CA PRO A 174 -11.39 -7.87 7.95
C PRO A 174 -10.60 -7.68 9.25
N VAL A 175 -9.37 -8.20 9.27
CA VAL A 175 -8.44 -7.98 10.38
C VAL A 175 -7.41 -6.97 9.93
N ASP A 176 -7.37 -5.83 10.61
CA ASP A 176 -6.52 -4.71 10.25
C ASP A 176 -5.47 -4.47 11.34
N TYR A 177 -4.22 -4.29 10.90
CA TYR A 177 -3.09 -3.92 11.74
C TYR A 177 -2.48 -2.63 11.24
N ASN A 178 -2.20 -1.71 12.15
CA ASN A 178 -1.22 -0.67 11.91
C ASN A 178 0.18 -1.29 11.97
N VAL A 179 1.01 -0.91 11.00
CA VAL A 179 2.39 -1.37 10.90
C VAL A 179 3.30 -0.20 11.28
N LEU A 180 3.99 -0.35 12.41
CA LEU A 180 4.99 0.59 12.88
C LEU A 180 6.37 0.07 12.48
N LEU A 181 7.16 0.91 11.82
CA LEU A 181 8.58 0.63 11.61
C LEU A 181 9.40 1.31 12.69
N GLU A 182 10.46 0.63 13.15
CA GLU A 182 11.43 1.15 14.10
C GLU A 182 12.85 1.07 13.51
N LYS A 183 13.60 2.17 13.58
CA LYS A 183 15.00 2.28 13.13
C LYS A 183 15.74 3.23 14.06
N ASP A 184 16.85 2.79 14.64
CA ASP A 184 17.69 3.58 15.55
C ASP A 184 16.88 4.23 16.71
N GLY A 185 15.93 3.48 17.29
CA GLY A 185 15.07 3.94 18.39
C GLY A 185 13.93 4.89 17.98
N ARG A 186 13.82 5.26 16.71
CA ARG A 186 12.71 6.08 16.18
C ARG A 186 11.61 5.18 15.64
N ARG A 187 10.35 5.53 15.91
CA ARG A 187 9.16 4.80 15.42
C ARG A 187 8.30 5.66 14.51
N ALA A 188 7.78 5.08 13.44
CA ALA A 188 6.80 5.72 12.58
C ALA A 188 5.70 4.74 12.16
N ASN A 189 4.44 5.18 12.23
CA ASN A 189 3.33 4.49 11.57
C ASN A 189 3.37 4.85 10.09
N LEU A 190 3.57 3.85 9.24
CA LEU A 190 3.80 4.08 7.82
C LEU A 190 2.85 3.28 6.93
N GLY A 191 2.19 2.25 7.48
CA GLY A 191 1.38 1.38 6.65
C GLY A 191 0.34 0.57 7.40
N HIS A 192 -0.43 -0.16 6.61
CA HIS A 192 -1.52 -1.00 7.06
C HIS A 192 -1.39 -2.39 6.48
N LEU A 193 -1.62 -3.40 7.32
CA LEU A 193 -1.77 -4.80 6.92
C LEU A 193 -3.23 -5.20 7.12
N THR A 194 -3.87 -5.67 6.06
CA THR A 194 -5.29 -6.02 6.04
C THR A 194 -5.43 -7.48 5.60
N LEU A 195 -6.26 -8.25 6.29
CA LEU A 195 -6.75 -9.55 5.83
C LEU A 195 -8.23 -9.45 5.48
N GLN A 196 -8.56 -9.51 4.19
CA GLN A 196 -9.92 -9.40 3.68
C GLN A 196 -10.48 -10.74 3.19
N ASN A 197 -11.74 -11.03 3.55
CA ASN A 197 -12.47 -12.16 2.98
C ASN A 197 -13.11 -11.73 1.64
N LEU A 198 -12.70 -12.39 0.55
CA LEU A 198 -13.15 -12.02 -0.79
C LEU A 198 -14.56 -12.53 -1.11
N GLY A 199 -15.14 -13.38 -0.27
CA GLY A 199 -16.57 -13.72 -0.35
C GLY A 199 -17.50 -12.52 -0.19
N TYR A 200 -17.03 -11.43 0.42
CA TYR A 200 -17.80 -10.17 0.50
C TYR A 200 -17.74 -9.33 -0.78
N ILE A 201 -16.77 -9.60 -1.65
CA ILE A 201 -16.61 -8.95 -2.96
C ILE A 201 -17.46 -9.70 -3.99
N HIS A 202 -17.30 -11.03 -4.07
CA HIS A 202 -18.11 -11.87 -4.94
C HIS A 202 -18.19 -13.31 -4.42
N ASP A 203 -19.37 -13.92 -4.58
CA ASP A 203 -19.63 -15.30 -4.13
C ASP A 203 -18.65 -16.35 -4.68
N ASN A 204 -18.13 -16.16 -5.90
CA ASN A 204 -17.15 -17.03 -6.53
C ASN A 204 -15.81 -17.08 -5.76
N TYR A 205 -15.57 -16.12 -4.86
CA TYR A 205 -14.36 -16.03 -4.05
C TYR A 205 -14.59 -16.30 -2.57
N ARG A 206 -15.73 -16.86 -2.15
CA ARG A 206 -16.03 -17.21 -0.73
C ARG A 206 -14.96 -18.07 -0.05
N LYS A 207 -14.22 -18.86 -0.83
CA LYS A 207 -13.13 -19.73 -0.36
C LYS A 207 -11.77 -19.06 -0.41
N ARG A 208 -11.69 -17.78 -0.78
CA ARG A 208 -10.45 -17.02 -0.94
C ARG A 208 -10.36 -15.86 0.05
N GLN A 209 -9.13 -15.55 0.44
CA GLN A 209 -8.77 -14.41 1.27
C GLN A 209 -7.66 -13.62 0.60
N LEU A 210 -7.63 -12.32 0.83
CA LEU A 210 -6.52 -11.47 0.43
C LEU A 210 -5.81 -10.99 1.68
N VAL A 211 -4.49 -11.19 1.73
CA VAL A 211 -3.62 -10.45 2.65
C VAL A 211 -3.02 -9.31 1.83
N ALA A 212 -3.17 -8.08 2.30
CA ALA A 212 -2.63 -6.89 1.64
C ALA A 212 -1.85 -6.05 2.64
N PHE A 213 -0.65 -5.64 2.26
CA PHE A 213 0.16 -4.67 2.98
C PHE A 213 0.42 -3.47 2.09
N GLY A 214 0.19 -2.29 2.63
CA GLY A 214 0.38 -1.02 1.93
C GLY A 214 1.08 0.01 2.79
N LEU A 215 2.00 0.76 2.19
CA LEU A 215 2.82 1.75 2.89
C LEU A 215 3.17 2.92 1.96
N GLY A 216 3.05 4.15 2.48
CA GLY A 216 3.40 5.36 1.73
C GLY A 216 4.91 5.46 1.52
N LEU A 217 5.37 5.52 0.27
CA LEU A 217 6.79 5.52 -0.08
C LEU A 217 7.51 6.76 0.46
N GLU A 218 6.89 7.92 0.36
CA GLU A 218 7.48 9.19 0.79
C GLU A 218 7.68 9.22 2.30
N GLY A 219 6.69 8.72 3.06
CA GLY A 219 6.82 8.52 4.51
C GLY A 219 7.94 7.55 4.85
N LEU A 220 8.08 6.45 4.09
CA LEU A 220 9.16 5.47 4.26
C LEU A 220 10.54 6.07 4.01
N LEU A 221 10.72 6.70 2.85
CA LEU A 221 12.00 7.29 2.47
C LEU A 221 12.42 8.38 3.46
N ASN A 222 11.47 9.17 3.94
CA ASN A 222 11.71 10.12 4.99
C ASN A 222 12.14 9.44 6.30
N PHE A 223 11.45 8.38 6.72
CA PHE A 223 11.79 7.65 7.94
C PHE A 223 13.17 6.97 7.90
N LEU A 224 13.45 6.24 6.82
CA LEU A 224 14.68 5.47 6.67
C LEU A 224 15.94 6.36 6.67
N TYR A 225 15.82 7.61 6.24
CA TYR A 225 16.99 8.43 5.92
C TYR A 225 16.94 9.89 6.40
N GLN A 226 15.95 10.29 7.20
CA GLN A 226 16.13 11.45 8.07
C GLN A 226 17.24 11.12 9.08
N LYS A 227 18.32 11.90 9.02
CA LYS A 227 19.34 11.96 10.07
C LYS A 227 18.86 12.88 11.19
#